data_AF-A0A3D4ISF0-F1
#
_entry.id   AF-A0A3D4ISF0-F1
#
_cell.length_a   1.000
_cell.length_b   1.000
_cell.length_c   1.000
_cell.angle_alpha   90.00
_cell.angle_beta   90.00
_cell.angle_gamma   90.00
#
_symmetry.space_group_name_H-M   'P 1'
#
loop_
_entity.id
_entity.type
_entity.pdbx_description
1 polymer ?
#
loop_
_entity_poly.entity_id
_entity_poly.type
_entity_poly.pdbx_seq_one_letter_code
_entity_poly.pdbx_strand_id
1 'polypeptide(L)'
;ISSMADLKTGDPVRKGQIIMTIWDYKFKPETDLSRLAFKPDSDKKFDIYVGKVDRGGIMVDVIEVKDPSPDNPFRSEGNEAKNRKPLRFGSRTDVSTSGNWES
;
A
#
# COMPACT_ATOMS: atom_id res chain seq x y z
N ILE A 1 -4.53 -7.38 20.97
CA ILE A 1 -3.92 -8.00 22.17
C ILE A 1 -3.37 -9.35 21.73
N SER A 2 -2.07 -9.57 21.79
CA SER A 2 -1.49 -10.83 21.31
C SER A 2 -1.29 -11.86 22.42
N SER A 3 -1.19 -11.42 23.68
CA SER A 3 -1.32 -12.28 24.84
C SER A 3 -1.55 -11.44 26.09
N MET A 4 -2.28 -12.01 27.05
CA MET A 4 -2.35 -11.52 28.42
C MET A 4 -1.79 -12.59 29.35
N ALA A 5 -1.10 -12.16 30.40
CA ALA A 5 -0.75 -13.04 31.50
C ALA A 5 -2.05 -13.47 32.21
N ASP A 6 -2.16 -14.74 32.55
CA ASP A 6 -3.30 -15.26 33.33
C ASP A 6 -3.15 -14.79 34.78
N LEU A 7 -3.77 -13.65 35.10
CA LEU A 7 -3.72 -13.01 36.42
C LEU A 7 -5.13 -12.70 36.89
N LYS A 8 -5.41 -13.03 38.15
CA LYS A 8 -6.66 -12.71 38.83
C LYS A 8 -6.49 -11.44 39.66
N THR A 9 -7.63 -10.79 39.95
CA THR A 9 -7.63 -9.59 40.79
C THR A 9 -7.08 -9.93 42.18
N GLY A 10 -5.98 -9.28 42.57
CA GLY A 10 -5.30 -9.51 43.85
C GLY A 10 -3.99 -10.30 43.76
N ASP A 11 -3.63 -10.82 42.59
CA ASP A 11 -2.38 -11.56 42.43
C ASP A 11 -1.14 -10.64 42.54
N PRO A 12 -0.07 -11.07 43.26
CA PRO A 12 1.16 -10.29 43.39
C PRO A 12 1.95 -10.27 42.07
N VAL A 13 2.21 -9.07 41.54
CA VAL A 13 3.03 -8.86 40.35
C VAL A 13 4.51 -8.79 40.71
N ARG A 14 5.35 -9.56 40.02
CA ARG A 14 6.81 -9.53 40.21
C ARG A 14 7.47 -8.43 39.37
N LYS A 15 8.57 -7.87 39.88
CA LYS A 15 9.40 -6.92 39.12
C LYS A 15 9.90 -7.58 37.83
N GLY A 16 9.55 -6.99 36.68
CA GLY A 16 9.90 -7.50 35.35
C GLY A 16 8.88 -8.45 34.71
N GLN A 17 7.74 -8.71 35.35
CA GLN A 17 6.69 -9.55 34.78
C GLN A 17 5.90 -8.81 33.70
N ILE A 18 5.87 -9.36 32.48
CA ILE A 18 5.05 -8.86 31.38
C ILE A 18 3.60 -9.29 31.59
N ILE A 19 2.69 -8.32 31.71
CA ILE A 19 1.27 -8.55 32.01
C ILE A 19 0.44 -8.60 30.73
N MET A 20 0.84 -7.83 29.72
CA MET A 20 0.13 -7.72 28.45
C MET A 20 1.13 -7.42 27.34
N THR A 21 0.99 -8.14 26.23
CA THR A 21 1.70 -7.84 24.99
C THR A 21 0.70 -7.40 23.93
N ILE A 22 0.97 -6.26 23.32
CA ILE A 22 0.19 -5.71 22.22
C ILE A 22 1.11 -5.64 21.00
N TRP A 23 0.85 -6.49 20.01
CA TRP A 23 1.39 -6.30 18.67
C TRP A 23 0.42 -5.43 17.87
N ASP A 24 0.96 -4.40 17.24
CA ASP A 24 0.29 -3.70 16.16
C ASP A 24 0.85 -4.23 14.84
N TYR A 25 0.05 -5.04 14.15
CA TYR A 25 0.44 -5.61 12.87
C TYR A 25 0.11 -4.60 11.78
N LYS A 26 1.14 -4.04 11.13
CA LYS A 26 0.97 -3.16 9.96
C LYS A 26 0.28 -3.84 8.77
N PHE A 27 0.35 -5.17 8.72
CA PHE A 27 -0.30 -5.99 7.71
C PHE A 27 -1.07 -7.11 8.41
N LYS A 28 -2.24 -7.47 7.86
CA LYS A 28 -3.00 -8.63 8.36
C LYS A 28 -2.14 -9.90 8.21
N PRO A 29 -1.86 -10.67 9.28
CA PRO A 29 -1.01 -11.86 9.21
C PRO A 29 -1.46 -12.89 8.17
N GLU A 30 -2.74 -12.94 7.88
CA GLU A 30 -3.40 -13.80 6.89
C GLU A 30 -3.37 -13.26 5.45
N THR A 31 -2.61 -12.19 5.17
CA THR A 31 -2.52 -11.62 3.83
C THR A 31 -1.88 -12.63 2.87
N ASP A 32 -2.62 -13.03 1.84
CA ASP A 32 -2.10 -13.87 0.78
C ASP A 32 -1.17 -13.06 -0.15
N LEU A 33 0.14 -13.26 0.03
CA LEU A 33 1.16 -12.55 -0.74
C LEU A 33 1.12 -12.90 -2.23
N SER A 34 0.56 -14.06 -2.61
CA SER A 34 0.41 -14.43 -4.02
C SER A 34 -0.58 -13.50 -4.76
N ARG A 35 -1.44 -12.82 -4.01
CA ARG A 35 -2.43 -11.87 -4.53
C ARG A 35 -1.95 -10.41 -4.57
N LEU A 36 -0.71 -10.11 -4.20
CA LEU A 36 -0.20 -8.71 -4.16
C LEU A 36 -0.32 -7.96 -5.50
N ALA A 37 -0.21 -8.66 -6.63
CA ALA A 37 -0.32 -8.04 -7.94
C ALA A 37 -1.76 -7.69 -8.34
N PHE A 38 -2.76 -8.14 -7.57
CA PHE A 38 -4.18 -7.99 -7.88
C PHE A 38 -4.78 -6.83 -7.10
N LYS A 39 -5.70 -6.11 -7.75
CA LYS A 39 -6.54 -5.13 -7.06
C LYS A 39 -7.35 -5.86 -5.96
N PRO A 40 -7.47 -5.28 -4.75
CA PRO A 40 -8.34 -5.83 -3.72
C PRO A 40 -9.75 -6.11 -4.25
N ASP A 41 -10.32 -7.25 -3.84
CA ASP A 41 -11.66 -7.72 -4.24
C ASP A 41 -11.85 -7.89 -5.76
N SER A 42 -10.75 -8.09 -6.49
CA SER A 42 -10.76 -8.30 -7.94
C SER A 42 -9.72 -9.32 -8.38
N ASP A 43 -9.93 -9.92 -9.55
CA ASP A 43 -8.93 -10.73 -10.25
C ASP A 43 -8.17 -9.94 -11.32
N LYS A 44 -8.36 -8.62 -11.38
CA LYS A 44 -7.60 -7.72 -12.25
C LYS A 44 -6.27 -7.38 -11.59
N LYS A 45 -5.20 -7.46 -12.38
CA LYS A 45 -3.84 -7.07 -11.96
C LYS A 45 -3.65 -5.57 -12.13
N PHE A 46 -2.88 -4.96 -11.23
CA PHE A 46 -2.43 -3.59 -11.44
C PHE A 46 -1.66 -3.46 -12.75
N ASP A 47 -1.89 -2.35 -13.45
CA ASP A 47 -1.09 -1.99 -14.61
C ASP A 47 0.26 -1.48 -14.10
N ILE A 48 1.33 -2.25 -14.31
CA ILE A 48 2.69 -1.91 -13.87
C ILE A 48 3.53 -1.57 -15.10
N TYR A 49 4.09 -0.37 -15.11
CA TYR A 49 5.09 0.07 -16.07
C TYR A 49 6.41 0.29 -15.35
N VAL A 50 7.49 -0.21 -15.93
CA VAL A 50 8.88 0.10 -15.53
C VAL A 50 9.66 0.47 -16.78
N GLY A 51 10.56 1.43 -16.66
CA GLY A 51 11.36 1.90 -17.79
C GLY A 51 12.49 2.80 -17.38
N LYS A 52 13.23 3.28 -18.38
CA LYS A 52 14.27 4.30 -18.24
C LYS A 52 13.93 5.50 -19.10
N VAL A 53 14.18 6.69 -18.58
CA VAL A 53 13.99 7.97 -19.29
C VAL A 53 15.24 8.82 -19.18
N ASP A 54 15.52 9.62 -20.20
CA ASP A 54 16.61 10.60 -20.18
C ASP A 54 16.16 11.85 -19.38
N ARG A 55 16.96 12.21 -18.38
CA ARG A 55 16.83 13.45 -17.62
C ARG A 55 18.15 14.21 -17.63
N GLY A 56 18.31 15.08 -18.63
CA GLY A 56 19.47 15.95 -18.75
C GLY A 56 20.76 15.20 -19.09
N GLY A 57 20.68 14.16 -19.93
CA GLY A 57 21.79 13.30 -20.32
C GLY A 57 22.02 12.11 -19.39
N ILE A 58 21.20 11.94 -18.35
CA ILE A 58 21.28 10.84 -17.38
C ILE A 58 20.05 9.95 -17.55
N MET A 59 20.28 8.66 -17.82
CA MET A 59 19.21 7.66 -17.85
C MET A 59 18.78 7.31 -16.42
N VAL A 60 17.53 7.56 -16.09
CA VAL A 60 16.97 7.29 -14.76
C VAL A 60 15.81 6.30 -14.84
N ASP A 61 15.70 5.44 -13.83
CA ASP A 61 14.63 4.46 -13.73
C ASP A 61 13.32 5.13 -13.27
N VAL A 62 12.23 4.70 -13.89
CA VAL A 62 10.87 5.19 -13.61
C VAL A 62 9.92 4.01 -13.44
N ILE A 63 8.88 4.23 -12.63
CA ILE A 63 7.82 3.25 -12.37
C ILE A 63 6.48 3.97 -12.35
N GLU A 64 5.46 3.36 -12.93
CA GLU A 64 4.07 3.74 -12.72
C GLU A 64 3.28 2.47 -12.39
N VAL A 65 2.47 2.53 -11.34
CA VAL A 65 1.47 1.50 -11.04
C VAL A 65 0.12 2.15 -10.98
N LYS A 66 -0.85 1.54 -11.66
CA LYS A 66 -2.17 2.13 -11.85
C LYS A 66 -3.28 1.11 -11.58
N ASP A 67 -4.36 1.59 -10.97
CA ASP A 67 -5.61 0.85 -10.83
C ASP A 67 -6.24 0.55 -12.21
N PRO A 68 -6.39 -0.74 -12.58
CA PRO A 68 -6.94 -1.15 -13.87
C PRO A 68 -8.46 -0.97 -13.96
N SER A 69 -9.14 -0.83 -12.82
CA SER A 69 -10.59 -0.74 -12.75
C SER A 69 -11.01 0.07 -11.52
N PRO A 70 -10.98 1.41 -11.63
CA PRO A 70 -11.36 2.29 -10.53
C PRO A 70 -12.78 2.00 -10.04
N ASP A 71 -12.94 1.87 -8.71
CA ASP A 71 -14.26 1.66 -8.10
C ASP A 71 -15.16 2.89 -8.26
N ASN A 72 -14.55 4.08 -8.31
CA ASN A 72 -15.25 5.30 -8.65
C ASN A 72 -15.36 5.44 -10.18
N PRO A 73 -16.57 5.35 -10.77
CA PRO A 73 -16.74 5.41 -12.23
C PRO A 73 -16.39 6.79 -12.82
N PHE A 74 -16.35 7.85 -12.01
CA PHE A 74 -15.88 9.15 -12.46
C PHE A 74 -14.36 9.21 -12.65
N ARG A 75 -13.62 8.17 -12.25
CA ARG A 75 -12.19 8.05 -12.52
C ARG A 75 -11.92 7.40 -13.86
N SER A 76 -11.55 8.20 -14.85
CA SER A 76 -11.28 7.77 -16.22
C SER A 76 -10.00 8.39 -16.76
N GLU A 77 -9.29 7.67 -17.62
CA GLU A 77 -8.07 8.18 -18.28
C GLU A 77 -8.34 9.42 -19.14
N GLY A 78 -9.56 9.52 -19.70
CA GLY A 78 -9.97 10.66 -20.50
C GLY A 78 -10.14 11.97 -19.72
N ASN A 79 -10.14 11.92 -18.38
CA ASN A 79 -10.24 13.12 -17.57
C ASN A 79 -8.94 13.94 -17.63
N GLU A 80 -9.08 15.25 -17.81
CA GLU A 80 -7.96 16.19 -17.79
C GLU A 80 -7.38 16.35 -16.38
N ALA A 81 -8.25 16.50 -15.38
CA ALA A 81 -7.85 16.70 -14.00
C ALA A 81 -7.22 15.43 -13.41
N LYS A 82 -5.97 15.53 -12.92
CA LYS A 82 -5.19 14.40 -12.38
C LYS A 82 -5.90 13.67 -11.23
N ASN A 83 -6.63 14.39 -10.38
CA ASN A 83 -7.40 13.81 -9.27
C ASN A 83 -8.64 13.03 -9.74
N ARG A 84 -9.09 13.21 -10.98
CA ARG A 84 -10.17 12.45 -11.62
C ARG A 84 -9.67 11.34 -12.52
N LYS A 85 -8.36 11.12 -12.64
CA LYS A 85 -7.85 9.94 -13.33
C LYS A 85 -7.88 8.70 -12.42
N PRO A 86 -7.72 7.47 -12.95
CA PRO A 86 -7.45 6.28 -12.14
C PRO A 86 -6.37 6.54 -11.10
N LEU A 87 -6.51 5.92 -9.93
CA LEU A 87 -5.49 5.99 -8.89
C LEU A 87 -4.19 5.39 -9.41
N ARG A 88 -3.09 6.10 -9.18
CA ARG A 88 -1.77 5.70 -9.60
C ARG A 88 -0.71 6.23 -8.65
N PHE A 89 0.40 5.52 -8.57
CA PHE A 89 1.64 6.01 -7.97
C PHE A 89 2.76 6.00 -9.00
N GLY A 90 3.70 6.93 -8.82
CA GLY A 90 4.83 7.12 -9.71
C GLY A 90 4.47 7.81 -11.03
N SER A 91 5.36 7.70 -12.00
CA SER A 91 5.26 8.34 -13.30
C SER A 91 6.07 7.56 -14.34
N ARG A 92 5.62 7.59 -15.60
CA ARG A 92 6.40 7.05 -16.72
C ARG A 92 7.45 8.02 -17.25
N THR A 93 7.37 9.29 -16.87
CA THR A 93 8.22 10.35 -17.40
C THR A 93 9.18 10.85 -16.33
N ASP A 94 8.76 10.96 -15.08
CA ASP A 94 9.50 11.61 -13.99
C ASP A 94 9.88 10.59 -12.92
N VAL A 95 11.02 10.81 -12.26
CA VAL A 95 11.43 10.01 -11.10
C VAL A 95 10.61 10.47 -9.89
N SER A 96 9.58 9.69 -9.56
CA SER A 96 8.73 9.95 -8.41
C SER A 96 8.04 8.67 -7.95
N THR A 97 7.72 8.59 -6.68
CA THR A 97 6.79 7.62 -6.10
C THR A 97 5.45 8.25 -5.72
N SER A 98 5.35 9.58 -5.80
CA SER A 98 4.12 10.32 -5.55
C SER A 98 3.06 10.00 -6.59
N GLY A 99 1.81 10.27 -6.26
CA GLY A 99 0.70 9.97 -7.17
C GLY A 99 -0.54 10.78 -6.85
N ASN A 100 -1.69 10.32 -7.32
CA ASN A 100 -2.99 10.91 -6.97
C ASN A 100 -3.72 10.08 -5.89
N TRP A 101 -2.99 9.19 -5.21
CA TRP A 101 -3.46 8.33 -4.13
C TRP A 101 -3.27 8.94 -2.73
N GLU A 102 -2.41 9.94 -2.60
CA GLU A 102 -2.06 10.62 -1.33
C GLU A 102 -3.08 11.72 -0.94
N SER A 103 -4.25 11.75 -1.59
CA SER A 103 -5.24 12.83 -1.49
C SER A 103 -6.41 12.50 -0.57
#